data_AF-A0A7V1BTH8-F1
#
_entry.id   AF-A0A7V1BTH8-F1
#
_cell.length_a   1.000
_cell.length_b   1.000
_cell.length_c   1.000
_cell.angle_alpha   90.00
_cell.angle_beta   90.00
_cell.angle_gamma   90.00
#
_symmetry.space_group_name_H-M   'P 1'
#
loop_
_entity.id
_entity.type
_entity.pdbx_description
1 polymer ?
#
loop_
_entity_poly.entity_id
_entity_poly.type
_entity_poly.pdbx_seq_one_letter_code
_entity_poly.pdbx_strand_id
1 'polypeptide(L)'
;MNIGFGKTRIILYAVAGIAMGILIIVTHELLEAMGVAYHNFLISFFIPVLVVAMILLARRENALFSWGSSLDDARNRVNQLMLMVTAKKRWSLSLEEDTLPTCWRQLGCDKEDCPVFGMEHARCWLIAGTFCRGRVQGKFARKLEDCHLCDVYREATAEPVKEITENFYIMSHLLSEREEELENAYASSQARSEKLAGLVTLSEAAVSSIHLGELLQNLLESVASFAGADLGLVSLPDRAGEKLVVRTACGLEKDAAKALTTRMGEGVIGQAFATNRIVVAEDISSDARIADPYLQEQGVKTLICIPLRGLERPLG
;
A
#
# COMPACT_ATOMS: atom_id res chain seq x y z
N MET A 1 -0.62 35.47 8.53
CA MET A 1 0.00 36.08 9.73
C MET A 1 0.77 37.31 9.26
N ASN A 2 0.33 38.52 9.63
CA ASN A 2 0.75 39.77 8.98
C ASN A 2 2.22 40.13 9.30
N ILE A 3 3.04 40.25 8.25
CA ILE A 3 4.46 40.66 8.28
C ILE A 3 4.56 42.19 8.44
N GLY A 4 3.86 42.74 9.44
CA GLY A 4 3.61 44.18 9.61
C GLY A 4 4.33 44.83 10.80
N PHE A 5 5.40 44.22 11.32
CA PHE A 5 6.00 44.66 12.60
C PHE A 5 6.85 45.95 12.52
N GLY A 6 7.21 46.44 11.32
CA GLY A 6 8.06 47.64 11.19
C GLY A 6 7.35 48.95 11.57
N LYS A 7 6.11 49.17 11.11
CA LYS A 7 5.40 50.45 11.29
C LYS A 7 5.02 50.74 12.74
N THR A 8 4.53 49.74 13.46
CA THR A 8 4.11 49.87 14.87
C THR A 8 5.30 50.19 15.78
N ARG A 9 6.52 49.75 15.42
CA ARG A 9 7.75 49.97 16.19
C ARG A 9 8.33 51.36 15.99
N ILE A 10 8.31 51.87 14.76
CA ILE A 10 8.69 53.26 14.47
C ILE A 10 7.83 54.22 15.32
N ILE A 11 6.52 53.94 15.40
CA ILE A 11 5.59 54.72 16.22
C ILE A 11 5.92 54.60 17.71
N LEU A 12 6.17 53.39 18.22
CA LEU A 12 6.51 53.19 19.63
C LEU A 12 7.80 53.91 20.05
N TYR A 13 8.85 53.83 19.23
CA TYR A 13 10.12 54.52 19.52
C TYR A 13 9.98 56.04 19.40
N ALA A 14 9.21 56.53 18.44
CA ALA A 14 8.91 57.95 18.33
C ALA A 14 8.17 58.44 19.59
N VAL A 15 7.16 57.71 20.07
CA VAL A 15 6.42 58.04 21.30
C VAL A 15 7.33 58.00 22.54
N ALA A 16 8.16 56.97 22.68
CA ALA A 16 9.09 56.84 23.81
C ALA A 16 10.17 57.95 23.80
N GLY A 17 10.69 58.31 22.63
CA GLY A 17 11.63 59.40 22.46
C GLY A 17 11.02 60.77 22.79
N ILE A 18 9.78 61.01 22.35
CA ILE A 18 9.03 62.23 22.70
C ILE A 18 8.80 62.30 24.22
N ALA A 19 8.34 61.21 24.84
CA ALA A 19 8.11 61.16 26.29
C ALA A 19 9.39 61.40 27.11
N MET A 20 10.51 60.82 26.70
CA MET A 20 11.82 61.05 27.33
C MET A 20 12.29 62.50 27.15
N GLY A 21 12.09 63.09 25.96
CA GLY A 21 12.40 64.49 25.70
C GLY A 21 11.58 65.44 26.60
N ILE A 22 10.28 65.19 26.73
CA ILE A 22 9.40 65.96 27.64
C ILE A 22 9.89 65.82 29.10
N LEU A 23 10.26 64.60 29.53
CA LEU A 23 10.77 64.37 30.88
C LEU A 23 12.04 65.19 31.15
N ILE A 24 12.99 65.22 30.21
CA ILE A 24 14.23 66.01 30.32
C ILE A 24 13.90 67.50 30.46
N ILE A 25 13.02 68.04 29.60
CA ILE A 25 12.62 69.46 29.61
C ILE A 25 11.94 69.82 30.94
N VAL A 26 10.98 69.02 31.40
CA VAL A 26 10.28 69.27 32.67
C VAL A 26 11.26 69.21 33.85
N THR A 27 12.19 68.24 33.88
CA THR A 27 13.20 68.18 34.95
C THR A 27 14.14 69.37 34.95
N HIS A 28 14.47 69.92 33.77
CA HIS A 28 15.29 71.12 33.62
C HIS A 28 14.61 72.34 34.21
N GLU A 29 13.37 72.65 33.78
CA GLU A 29 12.61 73.80 34.30
C GLU A 29 12.41 73.73 35.82
N LEU A 30 12.16 72.54 36.36
CA LEU A 30 11.90 72.34 37.78
C LEU A 30 13.17 72.53 38.63
N LEU A 31 14.33 72.08 38.14
CA LEU A 31 15.64 72.27 38.80
C LEU A 31 16.11 73.73 38.71
N GLU A 32 15.80 74.42 37.61
CA GLU A 32 16.08 75.85 37.44
C GLU A 32 15.25 76.71 38.40
N ALA A 33 13.96 76.40 38.58
CA ALA A 33 13.10 77.06 39.55
C ALA A 33 13.57 76.91 41.02
N MET A 34 14.34 75.86 41.31
CA MET A 34 14.92 75.60 42.64
C MET A 34 16.32 76.22 42.83
N GLY A 35 16.91 76.85 41.81
CA GLY A 35 18.21 77.54 41.91
C GLY A 35 19.43 76.63 42.07
N VAL A 36 19.32 75.35 41.68
CA VAL A 36 20.40 74.35 41.82
C VAL A 36 21.35 74.43 40.61
N ALA A 37 22.66 74.28 40.79
CA ALA A 37 23.58 74.10 39.66
C ALA A 37 23.45 72.67 39.09
N TYR A 38 22.58 72.47 38.11
CA TYR A 38 22.13 71.13 37.68
C TYR A 38 22.69 70.64 36.33
N HIS A 39 23.25 71.51 35.48
CA HIS A 39 23.63 71.14 34.11
C HIS A 39 24.59 69.94 34.03
N ASN A 40 25.62 69.90 34.88
CA ASN A 40 26.55 68.77 34.91
C ASN A 40 25.89 67.47 35.42
N PHE A 41 24.91 67.58 36.32
CA PHE A 41 24.19 66.43 36.87
C PHE A 41 23.22 65.83 35.86
N LEU A 42 22.44 66.68 35.16
CA LEU A 42 21.53 66.22 34.09
C LEU A 42 22.30 65.52 32.96
N ILE A 43 23.42 66.10 32.51
CA ILE A 43 24.26 65.52 31.46
C ILE A 43 24.84 64.18 31.91
N SER A 44 25.36 64.11 33.15
CA SER A 44 25.99 62.90 33.68
C SER A 44 24.99 61.78 33.95
N PHE A 45 23.71 62.08 34.20
CA PHE A 45 22.66 61.08 34.43
C PHE A 45 21.97 60.63 33.13
N PHE A 46 21.53 61.57 32.29
CA PHE A 46 20.71 61.24 31.12
C PHE A 46 21.50 60.67 29.94
N ILE A 47 22.76 61.07 29.74
CA ILE A 47 23.59 60.52 28.65
C ILE A 47 23.80 59.01 28.83
N PRO A 48 24.26 58.50 29.99
CA PRO A 48 24.41 57.05 30.18
C PRO A 48 23.09 56.28 30.03
N VAL A 49 21.97 56.84 30.52
CA VAL A 49 20.65 56.20 30.41
C VAL A 49 20.23 56.08 28.93
N LEU A 50 20.40 57.14 28.13
CA LEU A 50 20.12 57.12 26.70
C LEU A 50 21.03 56.15 25.94
N VAL A 51 22.33 56.11 26.27
CA VAL A 51 23.28 55.17 25.67
C VAL A 51 22.91 53.72 25.99
N VAL A 52 22.61 53.40 27.25
CA VAL A 52 22.16 52.06 27.65
C VAL A 52 20.85 51.68 26.97
N ALA A 53 19.88 52.60 26.91
CA ALA A 53 18.62 52.38 26.20
C ALA A 53 18.85 52.07 24.71
N MET A 54 19.70 52.85 24.03
CA MET A 54 20.06 52.61 22.63
C MET A 54 20.76 51.27 22.41
N ILE A 55 21.67 50.88 23.31
CA ILE A 55 22.34 49.56 23.24
C ILE A 55 21.34 48.42 23.40
N LEU A 56 20.39 48.53 24.34
CA LEU A 56 19.34 47.52 24.54
C LEU A 56 18.40 47.42 23.34
N LEU A 57 18.04 48.56 22.74
CA LEU A 57 17.24 48.60 21.51
C LEU A 57 17.98 47.95 20.33
N ALA A 58 19.26 48.29 20.13
CA ALA A 58 20.09 47.71 19.07
C ALA A 58 20.28 46.20 19.25
N ARG A 59 20.52 45.73 20.48
CA ARG A 59 20.60 44.28 20.78
C ARG A 59 19.30 43.55 20.46
N ARG A 60 18.16 44.14 20.84
CA ARG A 60 16.83 43.56 20.56
C ARG A 60 16.54 43.54 19.06
N GLU A 61 16.94 44.56 18.32
CA GLU A 61 16.79 44.61 16.87
C GLU A 61 17.63 43.57 16.14
N ASN A 62 18.90 43.43 16.52
CA ASN A 62 19.78 42.41 15.96
C ASN A 62 19.23 41.00 16.21
N ALA A 63 18.76 40.72 17.43
CA ALA A 63 18.15 39.43 17.74
C ALA A 63 16.93 39.14 16.85
N LEU A 64 16.04 40.11 16.68
CA LEU A 64 14.85 39.97 15.82
C LEU A 64 15.21 39.83 14.33
N PHE A 65 16.21 40.56 13.85
CA PHE A 65 16.68 40.46 12.47
C PHE A 65 17.27 39.07 12.19
N SER A 66 18.12 38.56 13.09
CA SER A 66 18.70 37.21 12.97
C SER A 66 17.65 36.10 12.98
N TRP A 67 16.57 36.28 13.74
CA TRP A 67 15.46 35.34 13.77
C TRP A 67 14.61 35.40 12.49
N GLY A 68 14.40 36.62 11.96
CA GLY A 68 13.72 36.84 10.68
C GLY A 68 14.45 36.21 9.50
N SER A 69 15.78 36.37 9.41
CA SER A 69 16.57 35.74 8.35
C SER A 69 16.54 34.22 8.43
N SER A 70 16.64 33.64 9.63
CA SER A 70 16.56 32.18 9.82
C SER A 70 15.22 31.59 9.35
N LEU A 71 14.10 32.30 9.56
CA LEU A 71 12.79 31.89 9.06
C LEU A 71 12.70 31.94 7.53
N ASP A 72 13.29 32.95 6.90
CA ASP A 72 13.34 33.04 5.45
C ASP A 72 14.21 31.94 4.84
N ASP A 73 15.34 31.63 5.47
CA ASP A 73 16.21 30.53 5.05
C ASP A 73 15.50 29.18 5.17
N ALA A 74 14.81 28.94 6.30
CA ALA A 74 14.00 27.73 6.48
C ALA A 74 12.90 27.61 5.41
N ARG A 75 12.18 28.71 5.15
CA ARG A 75 11.13 28.75 4.12
C ARG A 75 11.70 28.44 2.74
N ASN A 76 12.82 29.06 2.38
CA ASN A 76 13.48 28.84 1.10
C ASN A 76 13.95 27.39 0.96
N ARG A 77 14.51 26.81 2.03
CA ARG A 77 14.95 25.42 2.05
C ARG A 77 13.79 24.44 1.85
N VAL A 78 12.68 24.61 2.56
CA VAL A 78 11.48 23.79 2.39
C VAL A 78 10.92 23.91 0.97
N ASN A 79 10.84 25.13 0.43
CA ASN A 79 10.38 25.35 -0.94
C ASN A 79 11.26 24.62 -1.96
N GLN A 80 12.58 24.63 -1.79
CA GLN A 80 13.49 23.88 -2.65
C GLN A 80 13.25 22.37 -2.57
N LEU A 81 13.12 21.82 -1.36
CA LEU A 81 12.85 20.39 -1.17
C LEU A 81 11.50 19.98 -1.77
N MET A 82 10.46 20.80 -1.59
CA MET A 82 9.15 20.62 -2.22
C MET A 82 9.24 20.59 -3.75
N LEU A 83 10.00 21.52 -4.34
CA LEU A 83 10.22 21.55 -5.78
C LEU A 83 10.98 20.31 -6.27
N MET A 84 11.97 19.82 -5.50
CA MET A 84 12.72 18.61 -5.85
C MET A 84 11.83 17.36 -5.89
N VAL A 85 10.99 17.16 -4.86
CA VAL A 85 10.10 16.00 -4.77
C VAL A 85 9.03 16.05 -5.87
N THR A 86 8.43 17.22 -6.09
CA THR A 86 7.37 17.40 -7.10
C THR A 86 7.91 17.26 -8.53
N ALA A 87 9.08 17.82 -8.84
CA ALA A 87 9.69 17.73 -10.16
C ALA A 87 10.09 16.28 -10.53
N LYS A 88 10.63 15.52 -9.57
CA LYS A 88 11.02 14.12 -9.79
C LYS A 88 9.85 13.14 -9.70
N LYS A 89 8.65 13.59 -9.28
CA LYS A 89 7.49 12.76 -8.96
C LYS A 89 7.86 11.57 -8.06
N ARG A 90 8.79 11.76 -7.12
CA ARG A 90 9.31 10.70 -6.26
C ARG A 90 9.67 11.27 -4.91
N TRP A 91 9.14 10.65 -3.84
CA TRP A 91 9.39 11.04 -2.45
C TRP A 91 10.75 10.58 -1.92
N SER A 92 11.53 9.83 -2.72
CA SER A 92 12.87 9.39 -2.34
C SER A 92 13.88 10.54 -2.44
N LEU A 93 14.24 11.12 -1.31
CA LEU A 93 15.35 12.07 -1.20
C LEU A 93 16.65 11.36 -0.80
N SER A 94 17.78 12.05 -0.94
CA SER A 94 19.09 11.52 -0.53
C SER A 94 19.10 11.23 0.97
N LEU A 95 19.64 10.06 1.34
CA LEU A 95 19.85 9.70 2.74
C LEU A 95 21.16 10.27 3.29
N GLU A 96 22.00 10.87 2.44
CA GLU A 96 23.30 11.43 2.79
C GLU A 96 23.34 12.93 2.45
N GLU A 97 23.95 13.74 3.32
CA GLU A 97 24.17 15.16 3.10
C GLU A 97 25.37 15.67 3.90
N ASP A 98 26.38 16.25 3.25
CA ASP A 98 27.68 16.66 3.83
C ASP A 98 27.61 17.48 5.13
N THR A 99 26.49 18.17 5.38
CA THR A 99 26.27 18.95 6.59
C THR A 99 25.91 18.12 7.81
N LEU A 100 25.61 16.82 7.63
CA LEU A 100 25.18 15.93 8.68
C LEU A 100 26.35 15.34 9.47
N PRO A 101 26.21 15.16 10.79
CA PRO A 101 27.19 14.42 11.57
C PRO A 101 27.27 12.94 11.15
N THR A 102 28.47 12.39 11.14
CA THR A 102 28.70 10.97 10.84
C THR A 102 28.55 10.11 12.09
N CYS A 103 27.49 9.29 12.14
CA CYS A 103 27.06 8.65 13.39
C CYS A 103 28.12 7.73 14.03
N TRP A 104 28.75 6.84 13.25
CA TRP A 104 29.69 5.85 13.80
C TRP A 104 31.00 6.50 14.25
N ARG A 105 31.44 7.57 13.57
CA ARG A 105 32.62 8.36 13.94
C ARG A 105 32.38 9.14 15.24
N GLN A 106 31.23 9.79 15.35
CA GLN A 106 30.90 10.60 16.53
C GLN A 106 30.62 9.76 17.77
N LEU A 107 29.94 8.62 17.61
CA LEU A 107 29.62 7.72 18.71
C LEU A 107 30.76 6.74 19.05
N GLY A 108 31.86 6.75 18.29
CA GLY A 108 32.93 5.77 18.44
C GLY A 108 32.45 4.32 18.29
N CYS A 109 31.56 4.08 17.32
CA CYS A 109 30.93 2.80 17.08
C CYS A 109 31.83 1.89 16.22
N ASP A 110 31.80 0.59 16.46
CA ASP A 110 32.58 -0.46 15.79
C ASP A 110 31.69 -1.56 15.16
N LYS A 111 30.37 -1.32 15.06
CA LYS A 111 29.40 -2.33 14.64
C LYS A 111 29.30 -2.44 13.13
N GLU A 112 30.12 -3.32 12.54
CA GLU A 112 30.12 -3.64 11.10
C GLU A 112 28.77 -4.15 10.58
N ASP A 113 28.00 -4.86 11.41
CA ASP A 113 26.66 -5.36 11.04
C ASP A 113 25.61 -4.24 10.92
N CYS A 114 25.94 -3.01 11.31
CA CYS A 114 25.02 -1.89 11.21
C CYS A 114 24.97 -1.38 9.76
N PRO A 115 23.79 -1.23 9.13
CA PRO A 115 23.65 -0.78 7.75
C PRO A 115 24.22 0.62 7.45
N VAL A 116 24.51 1.43 8.49
CA VAL A 116 25.11 2.77 8.35
C VAL A 116 26.55 2.84 8.83
N PHE A 117 27.14 1.72 9.23
CA PHE A 117 28.54 1.67 9.59
C PHE A 117 29.41 1.88 8.35
N GLY A 118 30.42 2.74 8.46
CA GLY A 118 31.26 3.13 7.31
C GLY A 118 30.63 4.15 6.36
N MET A 119 29.33 4.45 6.48
CA MET A 119 28.70 5.52 5.70
C MET A 119 29.00 6.89 6.33
N GLU A 120 29.41 7.86 5.52
CA GLU A 120 29.59 9.24 5.96
C GLU A 120 28.29 10.02 5.79
N HIS A 121 28.03 10.97 6.70
CA HIS A 121 26.94 11.95 6.54
C HIS A 121 25.54 11.36 6.35
N ALA A 122 25.31 10.13 6.80
CA ALA A 122 24.05 9.41 6.61
C ALA A 122 23.00 9.73 7.68
N ARG A 123 21.74 9.88 7.24
CA ARG A 123 20.54 9.99 8.07
C ARG A 123 20.18 8.65 8.69
N CYS A 124 20.97 8.23 9.67
CA CYS A 124 20.77 6.92 10.30
C CYS A 124 19.35 6.74 10.82
N TRP A 125 18.66 7.80 11.29
CA TRP A 125 17.28 7.78 11.76
C TRP A 125 16.23 7.43 10.69
N LEU A 126 16.55 7.50 9.40
CA LEU A 126 15.65 7.10 8.29
C LEU A 126 15.91 5.68 7.77
N ILE A 127 16.95 5.01 8.27
CA ILE A 127 17.36 3.69 7.76
C ILE A 127 16.90 2.61 8.74
N ALA A 128 16.11 1.63 8.31
CA ALA A 128 15.69 0.53 9.18
C ALA A 128 16.87 -0.40 9.54
N GLY A 129 16.81 -1.05 10.70
CA GLY A 129 17.80 -2.08 11.07
C GLY A 129 19.15 -1.57 11.59
N THR A 130 19.33 -0.25 11.80
CA THR A 130 20.56 0.27 12.42
C THR A 130 20.79 -0.33 13.80
N PHE A 131 22.05 -0.52 14.19
CA PHE A 131 22.42 -1.08 15.48
C PHE A 131 22.85 0.02 16.45
N CYS A 132 21.90 0.61 17.18
CA CYS A 132 22.17 1.68 18.13
C CYS A 132 22.03 1.18 19.58
N ARG A 133 22.93 1.58 20.47
CA ARG A 133 22.88 1.26 21.92
C ARG A 133 22.75 -0.25 22.23
N GLY A 134 23.42 -1.11 21.47
CA GLY A 134 23.40 -2.56 21.73
C GLY A 134 22.18 -3.31 21.18
N ARG A 135 21.25 -2.65 20.47
CA ARG A 135 20.05 -3.28 19.91
C ARG A 135 19.78 -2.86 18.47
N VAL A 136 19.16 -3.77 17.71
CA VAL A 136 18.62 -3.46 16.38
C VAL A 136 17.44 -2.51 16.52
N GLN A 137 17.49 -1.39 15.80
CA GLN A 137 16.42 -0.42 15.76
C GLN A 137 15.33 -0.90 14.79
N GLY A 138 14.07 -0.78 15.22
CA GLY A 138 12.92 -1.15 14.42
C GLY A 138 12.65 -0.18 13.27
N LYS A 139 11.44 -0.26 12.70
CA LYS A 139 10.96 0.69 11.70
C LYS A 139 10.82 2.11 12.29
N PHE A 140 10.70 3.07 11.37
CA PHE A 140 10.80 4.51 11.59
C PHE A 140 10.04 5.08 12.82
N ALA A 141 8.73 4.80 12.97
CA ALA A 141 7.92 5.43 14.03
C ALA A 141 8.40 5.13 15.46
N ARG A 142 8.82 3.88 15.74
CA ARG A 142 9.40 3.51 17.06
C ARG A 142 10.82 4.03 17.25
N LYS A 143 11.54 4.21 16.14
CA LYS A 143 12.94 4.61 16.14
C LYS A 143 13.12 6.11 16.43
N LEU A 144 12.23 6.97 15.94
CA LEU A 144 12.28 8.42 16.16
C LEU A 144 12.30 8.78 17.65
N GLU A 145 11.47 8.13 18.47
CA GLU A 145 11.42 8.36 19.91
C GLU A 145 12.79 8.17 20.57
N ASP A 146 13.53 7.12 20.18
CA ASP A 146 14.89 6.86 20.67
C ASP A 146 15.91 7.85 20.09
N CYS A 147 15.73 8.27 18.84
CA CYS A 147 16.64 9.15 18.11
C CYS A 147 16.65 10.57 18.66
N HIS A 148 15.55 11.11 19.20
CA HIS A 148 15.53 12.45 19.80
C HIS A 148 16.53 12.59 20.97
N LEU A 149 16.92 11.48 21.60
CA LEU A 149 17.92 11.41 22.66
C LEU A 149 19.34 11.09 22.15
N CYS A 150 19.56 11.00 20.84
CA CYS A 150 20.86 10.70 20.24
C CYS A 150 21.61 11.99 19.91
N ASP A 151 22.88 12.08 20.27
CA ASP A 151 23.68 13.29 20.04
C ASP A 151 23.85 13.62 18.55
N VAL A 152 23.98 12.59 17.70
CA VAL A 152 24.03 12.73 16.24
C VAL A 152 22.75 13.39 15.71
N TYR A 153 21.58 12.93 16.16
CA TYR A 153 20.31 13.50 15.72
C TYR A 153 20.09 14.91 16.27
N ARG A 154 20.47 15.15 17.53
CA ARG A 154 20.38 16.47 18.16
C ARG A 154 21.26 17.49 17.48
N GLU A 155 22.46 17.11 17.05
CA GLU A 155 23.35 17.97 16.28
C GLU A 155 22.79 18.23 14.87
N ALA A 156 22.26 17.19 14.22
CA ALA A 156 21.58 17.32 12.93
C ALA A 156 20.32 18.21 13.00
N THR A 157 19.75 18.44 14.18
CA THR A 157 18.54 19.25 14.40
C THR A 157 18.78 20.47 15.30
N ALA A 158 20.04 20.87 15.52
CA ALA A 158 20.41 21.91 16.49
C ALA A 158 19.93 23.32 16.13
N GLU A 159 19.69 23.59 14.85
CA GLU A 159 19.25 24.90 14.33
C GLU A 159 17.85 24.79 13.70
N PRO A 160 17.01 25.83 13.78
CA PRO A 160 15.64 25.77 13.24
C PRO A 160 15.57 25.34 11.76
N VAL A 161 16.50 25.80 10.93
CA VAL A 161 16.56 25.44 9.51
C VAL A 161 16.90 23.96 9.35
N LYS A 162 17.85 23.44 10.13
CA LYS A 162 18.25 22.03 10.11
C LYS A 162 17.14 21.13 10.62
N GLU A 163 16.49 21.50 11.72
CA GLU A 163 15.34 20.79 12.28
C GLU A 163 14.20 20.67 11.26
N ILE A 164 13.80 21.77 10.63
CA ILE A 164 12.75 21.77 9.60
C ILE A 164 13.18 20.94 8.38
N THR A 165 14.45 21.02 7.99
CA THR A 165 15.00 20.22 6.90
C THR A 165 14.84 18.73 7.20
N GLU A 166 15.28 18.27 8.38
CA GLU A 166 15.18 16.86 8.76
C GLU A 166 13.72 16.41 8.94
N ASN A 167 12.84 17.26 9.48
CA ASN A 167 11.40 16.99 9.53
C ASN A 167 10.80 16.80 8.13
N PHE A 168 11.27 17.55 7.13
CA PHE A 168 10.85 17.37 5.75
C PHE A 168 11.31 16.02 5.18
N TYR A 169 12.57 15.64 5.41
CA TYR A 169 13.07 14.33 4.99
C TYR A 169 12.30 13.18 5.66
N ILE A 170 12.00 13.32 6.95
CA ILE A 170 11.13 12.41 7.73
C ILE A 170 9.76 12.26 7.06
N MET A 171 9.10 13.39 6.77
CA MET A 171 7.78 13.38 6.11
C MET A 171 7.85 12.74 4.72
N SER A 172 8.88 13.06 3.93
CA SER A 172 9.10 12.51 2.59
C SER A 172 9.30 10.99 2.64
N HIS A 173 10.09 10.50 3.60
CA HIS A 173 10.32 9.07 3.78
C HIS A 173 9.03 8.33 4.17
N LEU A 174 8.26 8.88 5.11
CA LEU A 174 6.94 8.35 5.49
C LEU A 174 5.97 8.29 4.31
N LEU A 175 5.90 9.33 3.50
CA LEU A 175 5.04 9.36 2.32
C LEU A 175 5.47 8.33 1.28
N SER A 176 6.77 8.11 1.10
CA SER A 176 7.28 7.06 0.22
C SER A 176 6.88 5.67 0.69
N GLU A 177 6.97 5.37 1.98
CA GLU A 177 6.54 4.07 2.54
C GLU A 177 5.03 3.87 2.37
N ARG A 178 4.23 4.93 2.57
CA ARG A 178 2.77 4.89 2.38
C ARG A 178 2.35 4.71 0.93
N GLU A 179 3.08 5.30 -0.02
CA GLU A 179 2.82 5.10 -1.44
C GLU A 179 3.04 3.64 -1.84
N GLU A 180 4.15 3.04 -1.41
CA GLU A 180 4.45 1.62 -1.64
C GLU A 180 3.41 0.69 -0.98
N GLU A 181 2.98 0.99 0.24
CA GLU A 181 1.88 0.25 0.90
C GLU A 181 0.57 0.33 0.10
N LEU A 182 0.23 1.52 -0.42
CA LEU A 182 -0.97 1.73 -1.22
C LEU A 182 -0.90 1.01 -2.57
N GLU A 183 0.24 1.04 -3.26
CA GLU A 183 0.44 0.34 -4.53
C GLU A 183 0.28 -1.19 -4.34
N ASN A 184 0.89 -1.74 -3.29
CA ASN A 184 0.77 -3.15 -2.95
C ASN A 184 -0.68 -3.54 -2.59
N ALA A 185 -1.36 -2.71 -1.80
CA ALA A 185 -2.76 -2.92 -1.46
C ALA A 185 -3.66 -2.87 -2.71
N TYR A 186 -3.43 -1.92 -3.60
CA TYR A 186 -4.17 -1.78 -4.86
C TYR A 186 -3.95 -3.00 -5.77
N ALA A 187 -2.70 -3.43 -5.96
CA ALA A 187 -2.36 -4.62 -6.72
C ALA A 187 -3.07 -5.88 -6.18
N SER A 188 -3.09 -6.05 -4.84
CA SER A 188 -3.78 -7.18 -4.20
C SER A 188 -5.31 -7.12 -4.40
N SER A 189 -5.90 -5.92 -4.38
CA SER A 189 -7.33 -5.70 -4.62
C SER A 189 -7.70 -6.02 -6.07
N GLN A 190 -6.87 -5.58 -7.03
CA GLN A 190 -7.07 -5.87 -8.44
C GLN A 190 -6.99 -7.38 -8.73
N ALA A 191 -5.98 -8.07 -8.19
CA ALA A 191 -5.87 -9.53 -8.32
C ALA A 191 -7.10 -10.26 -7.74
N ARG A 192 -7.66 -9.76 -6.63
CA ARG A 192 -8.91 -10.29 -6.06
C ARG A 192 -10.11 -10.05 -6.96
N SER A 193 -10.21 -8.86 -7.56
CA SER A 193 -11.28 -8.52 -8.50
C SER A 193 -11.24 -9.40 -9.76
N GLU A 194 -10.06 -9.61 -10.34
CA GLU A 194 -9.87 -10.50 -11.49
C GLU A 194 -10.27 -11.94 -11.17
N LYS A 195 -9.89 -12.45 -9.99
CA LYS A 195 -10.30 -13.77 -9.53
C LYS A 195 -11.82 -13.89 -9.36
N LEU A 196 -12.48 -12.86 -8.82
CA LEU A 196 -13.93 -12.83 -8.69
C LEU A 196 -14.62 -12.78 -10.07
N ALA A 197 -14.11 -11.99 -11.00
CA ALA A 197 -14.63 -11.93 -12.37
C ALA A 197 -14.52 -13.30 -13.06
N GLY A 198 -13.40 -14.00 -12.92
CA GLY A 198 -13.23 -15.37 -13.42
C GLY A 198 -14.23 -16.37 -12.82
N LEU A 199 -14.53 -16.27 -11.52
CA LEU A 199 -15.55 -17.10 -10.87
C LEU A 199 -16.96 -16.82 -11.38
N VAL A 200 -17.29 -15.55 -11.65
CA VAL A 200 -18.57 -15.17 -12.26
C VAL A 200 -18.67 -15.78 -13.66
N THR A 201 -17.65 -15.65 -14.51
CA THR A 201 -17.63 -16.27 -15.85
C THR A 201 -17.76 -17.80 -15.80
N LEU A 202 -17.06 -18.46 -14.87
CA LEU A 202 -17.20 -19.91 -14.65
C LEU A 202 -18.62 -20.28 -14.18
N SER A 203 -19.19 -19.48 -13.29
CA SER A 203 -20.58 -19.66 -12.83
C SER A 203 -21.59 -19.44 -13.96
N GLU A 204 -21.41 -18.42 -14.80
CA GLU A 204 -22.25 -18.17 -15.98
C GLU A 204 -22.17 -19.31 -16.98
N ALA A 205 -20.96 -19.83 -17.24
CA ALA A 205 -20.75 -21.02 -18.07
C ALA A 205 -21.45 -22.26 -17.48
N ALA A 206 -21.44 -22.42 -16.15
CA ALA A 206 -22.12 -23.52 -15.46
C ALA A 206 -23.66 -23.34 -15.40
N VAL A 207 -24.15 -22.09 -15.37
CA VAL A 207 -25.58 -21.72 -15.24
C VAL A 207 -26.27 -21.53 -16.60
N SER A 208 -25.56 -21.68 -17.73
CA SER A 208 -26.15 -21.78 -19.08
C SER A 208 -26.97 -23.08 -19.24
N SER A 209 -28.08 -23.16 -18.50
CA SER A 209 -28.99 -24.28 -18.37
C SER A 209 -30.02 -24.37 -19.50
N ILE A 210 -29.88 -23.56 -20.56
CA ILE A 210 -30.71 -23.62 -21.77
C ILE A 210 -30.10 -24.60 -22.80
N HIS A 211 -28.88 -25.07 -22.58
CA HIS A 211 -28.13 -25.92 -23.53
C HIS A 211 -27.68 -27.25 -22.91
N LEU A 212 -28.38 -27.81 -21.92
CA LEU A 212 -28.00 -29.09 -21.30
C LEU A 212 -27.74 -30.20 -22.35
N GLY A 213 -28.51 -30.21 -23.45
CA GLY A 213 -28.27 -31.10 -24.58
C GLY A 213 -26.94 -30.84 -25.31
N GLU A 214 -26.60 -29.58 -25.61
CA GLU A 214 -25.35 -29.22 -26.29
C GLU A 214 -24.13 -29.39 -25.38
N LEU A 215 -24.27 -29.08 -24.09
CA LEU A 215 -23.22 -29.31 -23.10
C LEU A 215 -22.90 -30.81 -22.98
N LEU A 216 -23.92 -31.66 -22.85
CA LEU A 216 -23.73 -33.12 -22.79
C LEU A 216 -23.11 -33.66 -24.10
N GLN A 217 -23.51 -33.14 -25.25
CA GLN A 217 -22.93 -33.50 -26.55
C GLN A 217 -21.43 -33.13 -26.62
N ASN A 218 -21.08 -31.89 -26.29
CA ASN A 218 -19.68 -31.40 -26.35
C ASN A 218 -18.78 -32.17 -25.36
N LEU A 219 -19.29 -32.50 -24.17
CA LEU A 219 -18.57 -33.31 -23.20
C LEU A 219 -18.38 -34.76 -23.67
N LEU A 220 -19.42 -35.38 -24.23
CA LEU A 220 -19.34 -36.75 -24.75
C LEU A 220 -18.30 -36.87 -25.87
N GLU A 221 -18.29 -35.93 -26.81
CA GLU A 221 -17.32 -35.90 -27.93
C GLU A 221 -15.89 -35.72 -27.42
N SER A 222 -15.67 -34.83 -26.45
CA SER A 222 -14.36 -34.59 -25.85
C SER A 222 -13.83 -35.84 -25.11
N VAL A 223 -14.69 -36.51 -24.34
CA VAL A 223 -14.32 -37.72 -23.59
C VAL A 223 -14.08 -38.90 -24.52
N ALA A 224 -14.94 -39.11 -25.53
CA ALA A 224 -14.76 -40.18 -26.51
C ALA A 224 -13.45 -40.02 -27.30
N SER A 225 -13.13 -38.78 -27.72
CA SER A 225 -11.87 -38.47 -28.39
C SER A 225 -10.66 -38.72 -27.49
N PHE A 226 -10.71 -38.25 -26.23
CA PHE A 226 -9.62 -38.46 -25.27
C PHE A 226 -9.40 -39.94 -24.94
N ALA A 227 -10.48 -40.72 -24.80
CA ALA A 227 -10.43 -42.15 -24.51
C ALA A 227 -10.09 -43.01 -25.74
N GLY A 228 -10.06 -42.43 -26.95
CA GLY A 228 -9.90 -43.18 -28.19
C GLY A 228 -11.06 -44.15 -28.47
N ALA A 229 -12.27 -43.81 -28.01
CA ALA A 229 -13.45 -44.65 -28.20
C ALA A 229 -14.12 -44.35 -29.54
N ASP A 230 -14.49 -45.41 -30.28
CA ASP A 230 -15.15 -45.29 -31.58
C ASP A 230 -16.60 -44.76 -31.46
N LEU A 231 -17.30 -45.13 -30.37
CA LEU A 231 -18.70 -44.80 -30.11
C LEU A 231 -18.91 -44.35 -28.65
N GLY A 232 -19.91 -43.50 -28.41
CA GLY A 232 -20.28 -43.07 -27.06
C GLY A 232 -21.74 -42.66 -26.93
N LEU A 233 -22.30 -42.78 -25.73
CA LEU A 233 -23.67 -42.38 -25.41
C LEU A 233 -23.80 -41.91 -23.96
N VAL A 234 -24.68 -40.93 -23.74
CA VAL A 234 -25.12 -40.52 -22.39
C VAL A 234 -26.60 -40.80 -22.27
N SER A 235 -26.96 -41.61 -21.28
CA SER A 235 -28.36 -41.93 -20.98
C SER A 235 -28.78 -41.24 -19.69
N LEU A 236 -30.01 -40.75 -19.63
CA LEU A 236 -30.62 -40.22 -18.41
C LEU A 236 -31.91 -40.99 -18.12
N PRO A 237 -32.32 -41.12 -16.84
CA PRO A 237 -33.59 -41.73 -16.50
C PRO A 237 -34.76 -40.98 -17.16
N ASP A 238 -35.76 -41.74 -17.56
CA ASP A 238 -37.04 -41.20 -18.02
C ASP A 238 -37.83 -40.59 -16.84
N ARG A 239 -38.96 -39.91 -17.15
CA ARG A 239 -39.75 -39.23 -16.11
C ARG A 239 -40.37 -40.20 -15.09
N ALA A 240 -40.58 -41.45 -15.48
CA ALA A 240 -41.09 -42.51 -14.59
C ALA A 240 -39.97 -43.11 -13.72
N GLY A 241 -38.70 -42.95 -14.10
CA GLY A 241 -37.56 -43.52 -13.41
C GLY A 241 -37.44 -45.03 -13.60
N GLU A 242 -38.00 -45.57 -14.67
CA GLU A 242 -38.03 -47.01 -14.94
C GLU A 242 -37.01 -47.43 -16.01
N LYS A 243 -36.65 -46.48 -16.89
CA LYS A 243 -35.77 -46.73 -18.04
C LYS A 243 -34.75 -45.61 -18.20
N LEU A 244 -33.57 -45.96 -18.69
CA LEU A 244 -32.55 -45.04 -19.17
C LEU A 244 -32.79 -44.79 -20.66
N VAL A 245 -32.85 -43.51 -21.04
CA VAL A 245 -33.06 -43.05 -22.41
C VAL A 245 -31.85 -42.24 -22.85
N VAL A 246 -31.34 -42.53 -24.04
CA VAL A 246 -30.20 -41.81 -24.62
C VAL A 246 -30.55 -40.35 -24.86
N ARG A 247 -29.74 -39.44 -24.31
CA ARG A 247 -29.86 -37.98 -24.50
C ARG A 247 -28.94 -37.44 -25.57
N THR A 248 -27.74 -38.02 -25.69
CA THR A 248 -26.74 -37.68 -26.69
C THR A 248 -25.94 -38.93 -27.04
N ALA A 249 -25.46 -38.98 -28.28
CA ALA A 249 -24.61 -40.04 -28.81
C ALA A 249 -23.53 -39.46 -29.74
N CYS A 250 -22.40 -40.16 -29.83
CA CYS A 250 -21.27 -39.88 -30.71
C CYS A 250 -20.89 -41.16 -31.46
N GLY A 251 -20.56 -41.05 -32.74
CA GLY A 251 -20.21 -42.18 -33.62
C GLY A 251 -21.40 -43.06 -34.07
N LEU A 252 -22.59 -42.86 -33.52
CA LEU A 252 -23.82 -43.58 -33.85
C LEU A 252 -24.79 -42.72 -34.67
N GLU A 253 -25.68 -43.34 -35.45
CA GLU A 253 -26.77 -42.64 -36.12
C GLU A 253 -27.75 -42.06 -35.08
N LYS A 254 -27.97 -40.74 -35.13
CA LYS A 254 -28.66 -39.99 -34.06
C LYS A 254 -30.08 -40.47 -33.76
N ASP A 255 -30.82 -40.88 -34.79
CA ASP A 255 -32.22 -41.30 -34.62
C ASP A 255 -32.32 -42.75 -34.12
N ALA A 256 -31.43 -43.63 -34.57
CA ALA A 256 -31.32 -44.99 -34.06
C ALA A 256 -30.81 -45.01 -32.61
N ALA A 257 -29.82 -44.18 -32.27
CA ALA A 257 -29.29 -44.09 -30.91
C ALA A 257 -30.33 -43.58 -29.90
N LYS A 258 -31.23 -42.66 -30.30
CA LYS A 258 -32.33 -42.18 -29.44
C LYS A 258 -33.41 -43.24 -29.20
N ALA A 259 -33.54 -44.22 -30.09
CA ALA A 259 -34.48 -45.33 -29.93
C ALA A 259 -33.97 -46.39 -28.92
N LEU A 260 -32.68 -46.36 -28.59
CA LEU A 260 -32.10 -47.24 -27.58
C LEU A 260 -32.66 -46.88 -26.20
N THR A 261 -33.21 -47.90 -25.53
CA THR A 261 -33.70 -47.77 -24.15
C THR A 261 -33.25 -48.96 -23.34
N THR A 262 -32.82 -48.71 -22.11
CA THR A 262 -32.36 -49.78 -21.20
C THR A 262 -33.17 -49.73 -19.92
N ARG A 263 -33.71 -50.87 -19.48
CA ARG A 263 -34.37 -50.95 -18.18
C ARG A 263 -33.33 -50.88 -17.06
N MET A 264 -33.68 -50.24 -15.95
CA MET A 264 -32.79 -50.16 -14.80
C MET A 264 -32.43 -51.56 -14.27
N GLY A 265 -31.15 -51.77 -13.95
CA GLY A 265 -30.65 -53.06 -13.47
C GLY A 265 -30.48 -54.15 -14.54
N GLU A 266 -31.01 -53.95 -15.75
CA GLU A 266 -30.82 -54.87 -16.88
C GLU A 266 -29.57 -54.50 -17.69
N GLY A 267 -28.81 -55.52 -18.05
CA GLY A 267 -27.59 -55.42 -18.84
C GLY A 267 -26.50 -54.54 -18.24
N VAL A 268 -25.46 -54.27 -19.04
CA VAL A 268 -24.24 -53.60 -18.56
C VAL A 268 -24.51 -52.14 -18.13
N ILE A 269 -25.29 -51.42 -18.93
CA ILE A 269 -25.65 -50.00 -18.68
C ILE A 269 -26.57 -49.89 -17.45
N GLY A 270 -27.62 -50.72 -17.36
CA GLY A 270 -28.55 -50.70 -16.24
C GLY A 270 -27.91 -51.12 -14.92
N GLN A 271 -26.95 -52.07 -14.95
CA GLN A 271 -26.18 -52.47 -13.77
C GLN A 271 -25.24 -51.36 -13.29
N ALA A 272 -24.56 -50.66 -14.20
CA ALA A 272 -23.66 -49.55 -13.85
C ALA A 272 -24.42 -48.43 -13.13
N PHE A 273 -25.61 -48.09 -13.63
CA PHE A 273 -26.49 -47.11 -13.00
C PHE A 273 -26.99 -47.59 -11.62
N ALA A 274 -27.54 -48.81 -11.53
CA ALA A 274 -28.12 -49.32 -10.30
C ALA A 274 -27.09 -49.51 -9.17
N THR A 275 -25.86 -49.90 -9.51
CA THR A 275 -24.78 -50.12 -8.53
C THR A 275 -23.96 -48.86 -8.24
N ASN A 276 -24.13 -47.80 -9.04
CA ASN A 276 -23.31 -46.58 -9.01
C ASN A 276 -21.79 -46.87 -9.08
N ARG A 277 -21.42 -47.90 -9.85
CA ARG A 277 -20.04 -48.34 -10.08
C ARG A 277 -19.75 -48.43 -11.57
N ILE A 278 -18.47 -48.31 -11.92
CA ILE A 278 -18.00 -48.53 -13.28
C ILE A 278 -18.14 -50.02 -13.60
N VAL A 279 -18.71 -50.33 -14.76
CA VAL A 279 -18.85 -51.71 -15.26
C VAL A 279 -18.21 -51.77 -16.63
N VAL A 280 -17.39 -52.80 -16.85
CA VAL A 280 -16.68 -53.04 -18.11
C VAL A 280 -17.13 -54.38 -18.71
N ALA A 281 -17.36 -54.40 -20.01
CA ALA A 281 -17.53 -55.59 -20.82
C ALA A 281 -16.41 -55.61 -21.87
N GLU A 282 -15.50 -56.59 -21.76
CA GLU A 282 -14.33 -56.70 -22.65
C GLU A 282 -14.69 -57.25 -24.04
N ASP A 283 -15.75 -58.05 -24.13
CA ASP A 283 -16.28 -58.56 -25.39
C ASP A 283 -17.81 -58.61 -25.35
N ILE A 284 -18.43 -57.70 -26.10
CA ILE A 284 -19.89 -57.55 -26.17
C ILE A 284 -20.55 -58.70 -26.92
N SER A 285 -19.82 -59.36 -27.83
CA SER A 285 -20.37 -60.47 -28.62
C SER A 285 -20.60 -61.74 -27.80
N SER A 286 -19.88 -61.89 -26.68
CA SER A 286 -19.95 -63.04 -25.78
C SER A 286 -20.56 -62.72 -24.41
N ASP A 287 -20.83 -61.44 -24.10
CA ASP A 287 -21.43 -61.03 -22.83
C ASP A 287 -22.96 -61.17 -22.82
N ALA A 288 -23.45 -62.18 -22.08
CA ALA A 288 -24.88 -62.46 -21.93
C ALA A 288 -25.70 -61.32 -21.31
N ARG A 289 -25.05 -60.29 -20.74
CA ARG A 289 -25.72 -59.10 -20.19
C ARG A 289 -26.11 -58.11 -21.30
N ILE A 290 -25.65 -58.27 -22.52
CA ILE A 290 -25.93 -57.31 -23.60
C ILE A 290 -27.07 -57.85 -24.46
N ALA A 291 -28.22 -57.20 -24.34
CA ALA A 291 -29.46 -57.62 -25.00
C ALA A 291 -29.77 -56.85 -26.29
N ASP A 292 -29.05 -55.76 -26.59
CA ASP A 292 -29.37 -54.88 -27.71
C ASP A 292 -28.54 -55.23 -28.97
N PRO A 293 -29.17 -55.73 -30.05
CA PRO A 293 -28.48 -56.13 -31.28
C PRO A 293 -27.81 -54.95 -31.99
N TYR A 294 -28.30 -53.72 -31.80
CA TYR A 294 -27.83 -52.57 -32.55
C TYR A 294 -26.34 -52.27 -32.26
N LEU A 295 -25.92 -52.37 -30.99
CA LEU A 295 -24.51 -52.17 -30.62
C LEU A 295 -23.59 -53.24 -31.20
N GLN A 296 -24.08 -54.47 -31.37
CA GLN A 296 -23.31 -55.55 -32.00
C GLN A 296 -23.20 -55.35 -33.51
N GLU A 297 -24.27 -54.89 -34.17
CA GLU A 297 -24.28 -54.57 -35.60
C GLU A 297 -23.34 -53.40 -35.96
N GLN A 298 -23.15 -52.45 -35.04
CA GLN A 298 -22.16 -51.37 -35.19
C GLN A 298 -20.71 -51.82 -34.94
N GLY A 299 -20.48 -53.11 -34.68
CA GLY A 299 -19.14 -53.69 -34.54
C GLY A 299 -18.44 -53.39 -33.22
N VAL A 300 -19.18 -53.00 -32.18
CA VAL A 300 -18.59 -52.68 -30.87
C VAL A 300 -18.08 -53.95 -30.20
N LYS A 301 -16.80 -53.94 -29.82
CA LYS A 301 -16.16 -55.06 -29.12
C LYS A 301 -16.13 -54.86 -27.61
N THR A 302 -15.73 -53.69 -27.14
CA THR A 302 -15.57 -53.38 -25.71
C THR A 302 -16.52 -52.26 -25.29
N LEU A 303 -17.13 -52.37 -24.12
CA LEU A 303 -18.01 -51.33 -23.55
C LEU A 303 -17.59 -50.98 -22.12
N ILE A 304 -17.48 -49.69 -21.83
CA ILE A 304 -17.22 -49.16 -20.48
C ILE A 304 -18.39 -48.26 -20.10
N CYS A 305 -19.08 -48.60 -19.02
CA CYS A 305 -20.19 -47.82 -18.49
C CYS A 305 -19.79 -47.10 -17.20
N ILE A 306 -19.88 -45.77 -17.20
CA ILE A 306 -19.50 -44.92 -16.07
C ILE A 306 -20.75 -44.14 -15.61
N PRO A 307 -21.19 -44.28 -14.36
CA PRO A 307 -22.36 -43.55 -13.86
C PRO A 307 -22.06 -42.07 -13.63
N LEU A 308 -22.97 -41.20 -14.05
CA LEU A 308 -22.97 -39.77 -13.76
C LEU A 308 -23.41 -39.54 -12.32
N ARG A 309 -22.47 -39.26 -11.42
CA ARG A 309 -22.75 -39.16 -9.98
C ARG A 309 -23.40 -37.83 -9.62
N GLY A 310 -24.58 -37.90 -8.99
CA GLY A 310 -25.19 -36.78 -8.28
C GLY A 310 -24.91 -36.83 -6.78
N LEU A 311 -25.30 -35.77 -6.06
CA LEU A 311 -25.09 -35.62 -4.62
C LEU A 311 -25.73 -36.74 -3.79
N GLU A 312 -26.94 -37.19 -4.15
CA GLU A 312 -27.69 -38.20 -3.39
C GLU A 312 -27.93 -39.50 -4.18
N ARG A 313 -27.92 -39.43 -5.52
CA ARG A 313 -28.21 -40.57 -6.41
C ARG A 313 -27.53 -40.40 -7.78
N PRO A 314 -27.28 -41.49 -8.54
CA PRO A 314 -26.83 -41.38 -9.92
C PRO A 314 -27.84 -40.61 -10.77
N LEU A 315 -27.33 -39.75 -11.64
CA LEU A 315 -28.09 -38.87 -12.53
C LEU A 315 -28.28 -39.48 -13.92
N GLY A 316 -27.37 -40.36 -14.35
CA GLY A 316 -27.35 -41.02 -15.65
C GLY A 316 -26.31 -42.12 -15.72
#